data_AF-A0A661V0W5-F1
#
_entry.id   AF-A0A661V0W5-F1
#
_cell.length_a   1.000
_cell.length_b   1.000
_cell.length_c   1.000
_cell.angle_alpha   90.00
_cell.angle_beta   90.00
_cell.angle_gamma   90.00
#
_symmetry.space_group_name_H-M   'P 1'
#
loop_
_entity.id
_entity.type
_entity.pdbx_description
1 polymer ?
#
loop_
_entity_poly.entity_id
_entity_poly.type
_entity_poly.pdbx_seq_one_letter_code
_entity_poly.pdbx_strand_id
1 'polypeptide(L)'
;MKAISILNHVLGPIMRGPSSTHTAGSFHIGRLARALLGEEPASVTFAFDPGGSLAEVYRQQGSDLGFAAGVMGWSITDERFPRALELAAERGVQIEFTVEPLATADHPNTVEIRMTSRSGRRLPAVAQSIGGGAVVFTQVDGWPVRLTGDAHEIVATLEAQAEPAVRELLTRDGQMLGEPVRQVRGDRVALHVRRQSALATEARRQVARLPGVHALW
;
A
#
# COMPACT_ATOMS: atom_id res chain seq x y z
N MET A 1 -9.86 23.11 1.81
CA MET A 1 -8.45 23.33 1.40
C MET A 1 -7.61 22.20 1.97
N LYS A 2 -6.69 21.62 1.18
CA LYS A 2 -5.74 20.61 1.68
C LYS A 2 -4.78 21.29 2.65
N ALA A 3 -4.63 20.78 3.87
CA ALA A 3 -3.65 21.31 4.81
C ALA A 3 -2.23 21.00 4.28
N ILE A 4 -1.48 22.05 3.93
CA ILE A 4 -0.09 21.92 3.48
C ILE A 4 0.82 22.11 4.70
N SER A 5 1.59 21.08 5.02
CA SER A 5 2.63 21.11 6.06
C SER A 5 4.01 21.32 5.45
N ILE A 6 4.79 22.24 6.03
CA ILE A 6 6.17 22.52 5.60
C ILE A 6 7.06 21.27 5.68
N LEU A 7 6.90 20.44 6.72
CA LEU A 7 7.73 19.26 6.92
C LEU A 7 7.35 18.13 5.97
N ASN A 8 6.05 17.90 5.74
CA ASN A 8 5.60 16.73 5.00
C ASN A 8 5.46 16.97 3.50
N HIS A 9 5.26 18.21 3.06
CA HIS A 9 4.95 18.51 1.65
C HIS A 9 5.98 19.40 0.95
N VAL A 10 6.81 20.14 1.71
CA VAL A 10 7.79 21.07 1.14
C VAL A 10 9.21 20.56 1.35
N LEU A 11 9.59 20.29 2.60
CA LEU A 11 10.93 19.81 2.93
C LEU A 11 11.09 18.31 2.76
N GLY A 12 10.01 17.54 2.83
CA GLY A 12 10.03 16.07 2.78
C GLY A 12 10.82 15.45 3.94
N PRO A 13 10.61 14.15 4.24
CA PRO A 13 11.50 13.45 5.16
C PRO A 13 12.91 13.33 4.56
N ILE A 14 13.92 13.04 5.38
CA ILE A 14 15.27 12.71 4.86
C ILE A 14 15.13 11.50 3.93
N MET A 15 15.45 11.70 2.66
CA MET A 15 15.27 10.73 1.59
C MET A 15 16.58 10.43 0.88
N ARG A 16 16.61 9.28 0.19
CA ARG A 16 17.71 8.92 -0.71
C ARG A 16 17.33 9.32 -2.14
N GLY A 17 18.25 10.02 -2.82
CA GLY A 17 18.13 10.34 -4.25
C GLY A 17 18.29 9.08 -5.14
N PRO A 18 18.19 9.23 -6.47
CA PRO A 18 18.25 10.50 -7.21
C PRO A 18 16.91 11.25 -7.35
N SER A 19 15.76 10.61 -7.10
CA SER A 19 14.44 11.19 -7.42
C SER A 19 13.41 11.00 -6.31
N SER A 20 12.75 12.08 -5.90
CA SER A 20 11.66 12.01 -4.90
C SER A 20 10.47 11.19 -5.42
N THR A 21 10.08 11.37 -6.69
CA THR A 21 8.97 10.64 -7.31
C THR A 21 9.31 9.18 -7.54
N HIS A 22 10.48 8.91 -8.14
CA HIS A 22 10.82 7.57 -8.61
C HIS A 22 11.51 6.73 -7.54
N THR A 23 12.37 7.28 -6.70
CA THR A 23 13.01 6.51 -5.62
C THR A 23 12.12 6.48 -4.38
N ALA A 24 11.74 7.66 -3.90
CA ALA A 24 11.07 7.80 -2.62
C ALA A 24 9.57 7.44 -2.67
N GLY A 25 8.88 7.80 -3.77
CA GLY A 25 7.52 7.33 -4.03
C GLY A 25 7.44 5.81 -4.12
N SER A 26 8.35 5.17 -4.87
CA SER A 26 8.42 3.71 -4.96
C SER A 26 8.70 3.05 -3.61
N PHE A 27 9.56 3.64 -2.79
CA PHE A 27 9.79 3.20 -1.42
C PHE A 27 8.52 3.25 -0.56
N HIS A 28 7.79 4.38 -0.56
CA HIS A 28 6.55 4.50 0.19
C HIS A 28 5.46 3.54 -0.30
N ILE A 29 5.36 3.33 -1.62
CA ILE A 29 4.45 2.33 -2.19
C ILE A 29 4.82 0.93 -1.68
N GLY A 30 6.09 0.52 -1.77
CA GLY A 30 6.55 -0.77 -1.27
C GLY A 30 6.28 -0.96 0.24
N ARG A 31 6.48 0.10 1.04
CA ARG A 31 6.24 0.08 2.48
C ARG A 31 4.75 -0.08 2.83
N LEU A 32 3.87 0.65 2.12
CA LEU A 32 2.42 0.53 2.30
C LEU A 32 1.91 -0.82 1.80
N ALA A 33 2.40 -1.33 0.66
CA ALA A 33 2.06 -2.66 0.17
C ALA A 33 2.44 -3.75 1.17
N ARG A 34 3.64 -3.67 1.77
CA ARG A 34 4.07 -4.57 2.85
C ARG A 34 3.15 -4.49 4.07
N ALA A 35 2.73 -3.29 4.46
CA ALA A 35 1.82 -3.09 5.59
C ALA A 35 0.42 -3.68 5.32
N LEU A 36 -0.12 -3.46 4.12
CA LEU A 36 -1.40 -4.01 3.67
C LEU A 36 -1.37 -5.55 3.62
N LEU A 37 -0.27 -6.14 3.13
CA LEU A 37 -0.12 -7.60 3.14
C LEU A 37 -0.15 -8.14 4.58
N GLY A 38 0.43 -7.42 5.53
CA GLY A 38 0.41 -7.74 6.96
C GLY A 38 1.25 -8.97 7.36
N GLU A 39 1.97 -9.56 6.41
CA GLU A 39 2.76 -10.78 6.55
C GLU A 39 4.11 -10.65 5.84
N GLU A 40 4.96 -11.68 5.95
CA GLU A 40 6.20 -11.73 5.18
C GLU A 40 5.92 -12.12 3.72
N PRO A 41 6.36 -11.31 2.72
CA PRO A 41 6.22 -11.64 1.32
C PRO A 41 7.08 -12.83 0.94
N ALA A 42 6.54 -13.69 0.09
CA ALA A 42 7.30 -14.66 -0.68
C ALA A 42 7.66 -14.08 -2.06
N SER A 43 6.73 -13.36 -2.69
CA SER A 43 6.94 -12.73 -3.99
C SER A 43 6.16 -11.42 -4.16
N VAL A 44 6.71 -10.51 -4.96
CA VAL A 44 6.06 -9.27 -5.41
C VAL A 44 6.40 -9.02 -6.87
N THR A 45 5.39 -8.74 -7.69
CA THR A 45 5.57 -8.18 -9.03
C THR A 45 5.04 -6.74 -9.04
N PHE A 46 5.85 -5.82 -9.53
CA PHE A 46 5.45 -4.45 -9.84
C PHE A 46 5.35 -4.31 -11.36
N ALA A 47 4.14 -4.05 -11.86
CA ALA A 47 3.88 -3.88 -13.28
C ALA A 47 3.69 -2.40 -13.61
N PHE A 48 4.33 -1.96 -14.69
CA PHE A 48 4.24 -0.59 -15.20
C PHE A 48 3.61 -0.59 -16.59
N ASP A 49 2.78 0.40 -16.87
CA ASP A 49 2.25 0.58 -18.22
C ASP A 49 3.36 1.05 -19.18
N PRO A 50 3.43 0.54 -20.43
CA PRO A 50 4.46 0.94 -21.40
C PRO A 50 4.47 2.44 -21.71
N GLY A 51 3.33 3.12 -21.60
CA GLY A 51 3.22 4.57 -21.77
C GLY A 51 3.52 5.39 -20.51
N GLY A 52 3.77 4.73 -19.37
CA GLY A 52 4.08 5.37 -18.10
C GLY A 52 5.57 5.70 -17.93
N SER A 53 5.87 6.77 -17.18
CA SER A 53 7.25 7.18 -16.91
C SER A 53 8.03 6.17 -16.07
N LEU A 54 7.38 5.34 -15.26
CA LEU A 54 8.07 4.26 -14.55
C LEU A 54 8.67 3.24 -15.51
N ALA A 55 7.93 2.81 -16.55
CA ALA A 55 8.40 1.80 -17.49
C ALA A 55 9.72 2.22 -18.18
N GLU A 56 9.89 3.51 -18.44
CA GLU A 56 11.06 4.05 -19.14
C GLU A 56 12.31 4.11 -18.24
N VAL A 57 12.18 4.53 -16.98
CA VAL A 57 13.33 4.94 -16.15
C VAL A 57 13.41 4.31 -14.76
N TYR A 58 12.61 3.30 -14.44
CA TYR A 58 12.55 2.75 -13.07
C TYR A 58 13.92 2.29 -12.51
N ARG A 59 14.83 1.78 -13.35
CA ARG A 59 16.18 1.36 -12.91
C ARG A 59 17.11 2.55 -12.73
N GLN A 60 17.15 3.42 -13.73
CA GLN A 60 18.03 4.60 -13.78
C GLN A 60 17.70 5.58 -12.64
N GLN A 61 16.44 5.64 -12.22
CA GLN A 61 15.97 6.47 -11.11
C GLN A 61 15.86 5.71 -9.77
N GLY A 62 16.30 4.45 -9.70
CA GLY A 62 16.32 3.65 -8.47
C GLY A 62 14.95 3.32 -7.88
N SER A 63 13.90 3.29 -8.70
CA SER A 63 12.56 2.86 -8.29
C SER A 63 12.54 1.40 -7.87
N ASP A 64 13.25 0.55 -8.60
CA ASP A 64 13.43 -0.87 -8.27
C ASP A 64 14.00 -1.07 -6.86
N LEU A 65 15.07 -0.33 -6.52
CA LEU A 65 15.66 -0.34 -5.18
C LEU A 65 14.72 0.25 -4.13
N GLY A 66 13.98 1.31 -4.48
CA GLY A 66 12.95 1.91 -3.62
C GLY A 66 11.87 0.89 -3.25
N PHE A 67 11.25 0.27 -4.26
CA PHE A 67 10.26 -0.79 -4.08
C PHE A 67 10.82 -1.93 -3.23
N ALA A 68 12.02 -2.41 -3.54
CA ALA A 68 12.66 -3.50 -2.81
C ALA A 68 12.88 -3.15 -1.33
N ALA A 69 13.49 -2.00 -1.03
CA ALA A 69 13.72 -1.58 0.36
C ALA A 69 12.40 -1.40 1.14
N GLY A 70 11.36 -0.85 0.50
CA GLY A 70 10.03 -0.70 1.09
C GLY A 70 9.38 -2.04 1.42
N VAL A 71 9.40 -2.98 0.47
CA VAL A 71 8.91 -4.36 0.64
C VAL A 71 9.66 -5.09 1.74
N MET A 72 10.99 -4.98 1.77
CA MET A 72 11.85 -5.59 2.79
C MET A 72 11.71 -4.93 4.17
N GLY A 73 11.03 -3.78 4.20
CA GLY A 73 10.66 -3.08 5.41
C GLY A 73 11.79 -2.33 6.09
N TRP A 74 12.79 -1.90 5.32
CA TRP A 74 13.94 -1.14 5.80
C TRP A 74 13.67 0.36 5.80
N SER A 75 14.58 1.12 6.42
CA SER A 75 14.60 2.58 6.23
C SER A 75 15.04 2.91 4.81
N ILE A 76 14.54 3.99 4.22
CA ILE A 76 15.03 4.48 2.91
C ILE A 76 16.51 4.91 2.99
N THR A 77 16.97 5.30 4.18
CA THR A 77 18.36 5.69 4.47
C THR A 77 19.25 4.50 4.87
N ASP A 78 18.72 3.28 4.87
CA ASP A 78 19.47 2.10 5.26
C ASP A 78 20.69 1.89 4.35
N GLU A 79 21.83 1.56 4.95
CA GLU A 79 23.09 1.33 4.22
C GLU A 79 22.96 0.19 3.20
N ARG A 80 22.06 -0.76 3.45
CA ARG A 80 21.77 -1.91 2.58
C ARG A 80 20.99 -1.53 1.31
N PHE A 81 20.42 -0.33 1.22
CA PHE A 81 19.54 0.07 0.11
C PHE A 81 20.11 -0.20 -1.30
N PRO A 82 21.41 0.07 -1.61
CA PRO A 82 21.96 -0.22 -2.93
C PRO A 82 21.95 -1.71 -3.30
N ARG A 83 21.88 -2.58 -2.29
CA ARG A 83 21.85 -4.05 -2.42
C ARG A 83 20.46 -4.63 -2.14
N ALA A 84 19.40 -3.80 -2.16
CA ALA A 84 18.08 -4.23 -1.70
C ALA A 84 17.50 -5.42 -2.48
N LEU A 85 17.70 -5.47 -3.80
CA LEU A 85 17.24 -6.59 -4.64
C LEU A 85 18.02 -7.88 -4.35
N GLU A 86 19.35 -7.78 -4.25
CA GLU A 86 20.24 -8.91 -3.94
C GLU A 86 19.86 -9.53 -2.58
N LEU A 87 19.80 -8.70 -1.55
CA LEU A 87 19.47 -9.11 -0.19
C LEU A 87 18.01 -9.57 -0.01
N ALA A 88 17.08 -9.11 -0.87
CA ALA A 88 15.73 -9.66 -0.93
C ALA A 88 15.76 -11.10 -1.44
N ALA A 89 16.49 -11.35 -2.54
CA ALA A 89 16.65 -12.69 -3.11
C ALA A 89 17.35 -13.65 -2.13
N GLU A 90 18.40 -13.21 -1.43
CA GLU A 90 19.06 -14.01 -0.37
C GLU A 90 18.11 -14.43 0.76
N ARG A 91 17.10 -13.61 1.06
CA ARG A 91 16.07 -13.91 2.05
C ARG A 91 14.89 -14.72 1.46
N GLY A 92 14.99 -15.11 0.20
CA GLY A 92 13.94 -15.84 -0.51
C GLY A 92 12.70 -15.01 -0.81
N VAL A 93 12.84 -13.68 -0.93
CA VAL A 93 11.77 -12.79 -1.39
C VAL A 93 12.02 -12.48 -2.87
N GLN A 94 11.15 -12.97 -3.74
CA GLN A 94 11.24 -12.74 -5.17
C GLN A 94 10.62 -11.38 -5.52
N ILE A 95 11.39 -10.49 -6.16
CA ILE A 95 10.90 -9.18 -6.58
C ILE A 95 11.09 -9.06 -8.08
N GLU A 96 9.99 -8.86 -8.80
CA GLU A 96 9.96 -8.78 -10.25
C GLU A 96 9.37 -7.43 -10.71
N PHE A 97 9.85 -6.96 -11.86
CA PHE A 97 9.39 -5.75 -12.50
C PHE A 97 9.00 -6.06 -13.94
N THR A 98 7.75 -5.78 -14.32
CA THR A 98 7.23 -6.04 -15.66
C THR A 98 6.76 -4.74 -16.31
N VAL A 99 6.86 -4.70 -17.64
CA VAL A 99 6.28 -3.62 -18.45
C VAL A 99 5.23 -4.26 -19.34
N GLU A 100 3.96 -3.96 -19.04
CA GLU A 100 2.80 -4.56 -19.71
C GLU A 100 1.60 -3.61 -19.63
N PRO A 101 0.68 -3.62 -20.62
CA PRO A 101 -0.49 -2.75 -20.59
C PRO A 101 -1.31 -2.96 -19.31
N LEU A 102 -1.53 -1.88 -18.57
CA LEU A 102 -2.34 -1.93 -17.35
C LEU A 102 -3.80 -1.62 -17.67
N ALA A 103 -4.73 -2.30 -16.98
CA ALA A 103 -6.16 -2.06 -17.15
C ALA A 103 -6.56 -0.62 -16.76
N THR A 104 -5.83 -0.04 -15.80
CA THR A 104 -6.01 1.34 -15.35
C THR A 104 -4.65 2.03 -15.29
N ALA A 105 -4.36 2.88 -16.28
CA ALA A 105 -3.13 3.69 -16.37
C ALA A 105 -3.47 5.18 -16.54
N ASP A 106 -4.20 5.74 -15.58
CA ASP A 106 -4.68 7.14 -15.58
C ASP A 106 -3.65 8.15 -15.06
N HIS A 107 -2.47 7.68 -14.64
CA HIS A 107 -1.35 8.51 -14.18
C HIS A 107 -0.02 7.94 -14.70
N PRO A 108 0.96 8.77 -15.11
CA PRO A 108 2.22 8.30 -15.70
C PRO A 108 3.08 7.43 -14.76
N ASN A 109 2.93 7.63 -13.44
CA ASN A 109 3.58 6.80 -12.41
C ASN A 109 2.63 5.78 -11.76
N THR A 110 1.70 5.22 -12.52
CA THR A 110 0.86 4.12 -12.03
C THR A 110 1.68 2.83 -11.92
N VAL A 111 1.47 2.08 -10.85
CA VAL A 111 2.03 0.76 -10.63
C VAL A 111 0.93 -0.19 -10.17
N GLU A 112 0.81 -1.32 -10.87
CA GLU A 112 0.03 -2.46 -10.38
C GLU A 112 0.95 -3.36 -9.55
N ILE A 113 0.44 -3.82 -8.41
CA ILE A 113 1.18 -4.58 -7.40
C ILE A 113 0.50 -5.92 -7.24
N ARG A 114 1.27 -6.99 -7.46
CA ARG A 114 0.83 -8.38 -7.25
C ARG A 114 1.73 -9.00 -6.21
N MET A 115 1.27 -9.10 -4.97
CA MET A 115 2.08 -9.55 -3.85
C MET A 115 1.50 -10.81 -3.22
N THR A 116 2.34 -11.78 -2.89
CA THR A 116 1.96 -13.02 -2.20
C THR A 116 2.81 -13.21 -0.95
N SER A 117 2.18 -13.52 0.19
CA SER A 117 2.88 -13.83 1.44
C SER A 117 3.36 -15.28 1.47
N ARG A 118 4.23 -15.60 2.44
CA ARG A 118 4.66 -16.98 2.71
C ARG A 118 3.50 -17.92 3.10
N SER A 119 2.40 -17.38 3.64
CA SER A 119 1.20 -18.17 3.95
C SER A 119 0.27 -18.38 2.75
N GLY A 120 0.55 -17.71 1.62
CA GLY A 120 -0.29 -17.71 0.43
C GLY A 120 -1.31 -16.59 0.36
N ARG A 121 -1.35 -15.67 1.35
CA ARG A 121 -2.19 -14.46 1.28
C ARG A 121 -1.77 -13.60 0.09
N ARG A 122 -2.74 -13.14 -0.70
CA ARG A 122 -2.49 -12.33 -1.90
C ARG A 122 -2.98 -10.90 -1.70
N LEU A 123 -2.24 -9.94 -2.23
CA LEU A 123 -2.60 -8.53 -2.28
C LEU A 123 -2.48 -8.06 -3.74
N PRO A 124 -3.61 -7.96 -4.48
CA PRO A 124 -3.68 -7.16 -5.70
C PRO A 124 -3.96 -5.71 -5.33
N ALA A 125 -3.14 -4.77 -5.80
CA ALA A 125 -3.32 -3.35 -5.54
C ALA A 125 -2.85 -2.48 -6.69
N VAL A 126 -3.35 -1.25 -6.77
CA VAL A 126 -2.89 -0.22 -7.70
C VAL A 126 -2.53 1.02 -6.92
N ALA A 127 -1.35 1.57 -7.22
CA ALA A 127 -0.86 2.79 -6.59
C ALA A 127 -0.25 3.74 -7.61
N GLN A 128 -0.10 5.00 -7.20
CA GLN A 128 0.48 6.06 -8.00
C GLN A 128 1.48 6.86 -7.15
N SER A 129 2.64 7.17 -7.72
CA SER A 129 3.54 8.19 -7.17
C SER A 129 3.15 9.55 -7.74
N ILE A 130 2.67 10.46 -6.88
CA ILE A 130 2.07 11.74 -7.28
C ILE A 130 3.01 12.94 -7.10
N GLY A 131 4.31 12.68 -6.94
CA GLY A 131 5.36 13.70 -6.84
C GLY A 131 5.78 14.03 -5.41
N GLY A 132 7.03 14.49 -5.26
CA GLY A 132 7.60 14.84 -3.94
C GLY A 132 7.70 13.66 -2.96
N GLY A 133 7.65 12.43 -3.47
CA GLY A 133 7.57 11.21 -2.66
C GLY A 133 6.18 10.92 -2.08
N ALA A 134 5.18 11.74 -2.35
CA ALA A 134 3.79 11.44 -1.99
C ALA A 134 3.22 10.36 -2.91
N VAL A 135 2.37 9.51 -2.33
CA VAL A 135 1.81 8.34 -3.01
C VAL A 135 0.33 8.21 -2.68
N VAL A 136 -0.40 7.50 -3.54
CA VAL A 136 -1.79 7.12 -3.27
C VAL A 136 -2.04 5.71 -3.79
N PHE A 137 -2.62 4.85 -2.97
CA PHE A 137 -3.25 3.62 -3.44
C PHE A 137 -4.65 3.96 -3.88
N THR A 138 -4.97 3.61 -5.13
CA THR A 138 -6.27 3.85 -5.77
C THR A 138 -7.14 2.59 -5.77
N GLN A 139 -6.52 1.41 -5.61
CA GLN A 139 -7.23 0.14 -5.53
C GLN A 139 -6.53 -0.84 -4.59
N VAL A 140 -7.31 -1.59 -3.81
CA VAL A 140 -6.88 -2.73 -3.01
C VAL A 140 -7.91 -3.84 -3.13
N ASP A 141 -7.49 -5.04 -3.51
CA ASP A 141 -8.36 -6.21 -3.71
C ASP A 141 -9.56 -5.92 -4.63
N GLY A 142 -9.31 -5.16 -5.70
CA GLY A 142 -10.34 -4.73 -6.65
C GLY A 142 -11.23 -3.58 -6.19
N TRP A 143 -11.19 -3.18 -4.91
CA TRP A 143 -11.98 -2.09 -4.35
C TRP A 143 -11.28 -0.74 -4.51
N PRO A 144 -11.98 0.30 -5.01
CA PRO A 144 -11.47 1.66 -5.04
C PRO A 144 -11.16 2.13 -3.63
N VAL A 145 -9.99 2.71 -3.43
CA VAL A 145 -9.57 3.28 -2.14
C VAL A 145 -8.81 4.56 -2.39
N ARG A 146 -8.52 5.29 -1.30
CA ARG A 146 -7.61 6.44 -1.34
C ARG A 146 -6.71 6.41 -0.12
N LEU A 147 -5.69 5.57 -0.16
CA LEU A 147 -4.74 5.42 0.95
C LEU A 147 -3.49 6.23 0.65
N THR A 148 -3.18 7.21 1.49
CA THR A 148 -2.03 8.11 1.30
C THR A 148 -0.92 7.91 2.34
N GLY A 149 -1.13 7.04 3.31
CA GLY A 149 -0.16 6.77 4.38
C GLY A 149 -0.06 7.89 5.43
N ASP A 150 -1.02 8.81 5.46
CA ASP A 150 -1.09 9.95 6.37
C ASP A 150 -1.95 9.71 7.62
N ALA A 151 -2.56 8.53 7.71
CA ALA A 151 -3.37 8.08 8.84
C ALA A 151 -3.22 6.56 9.02
N HIS A 152 -3.69 6.05 10.16
CA HIS A 152 -3.93 4.62 10.29
C HIS A 152 -5.25 4.30 9.59
N GLU A 153 -5.21 3.38 8.62
CA GLU A 153 -6.36 3.08 7.79
C GLU A 153 -6.63 1.58 7.81
N ILE A 154 -7.91 1.22 7.73
CA ILE A 154 -8.37 -0.16 7.63
C ILE A 154 -9.33 -0.26 6.47
N VAL A 155 -9.13 -1.26 5.62
CA VAL A 155 -10.10 -1.63 4.59
C VAL A 155 -10.57 -3.04 4.86
N ALA A 156 -11.82 -3.18 5.30
CA ALA A 156 -12.45 -4.48 5.55
C ALA A 156 -13.37 -4.84 4.38
N THR A 157 -13.20 -6.02 3.80
CA THR A 157 -14.15 -6.58 2.82
C THR A 157 -14.96 -7.67 3.50
N LEU A 158 -16.28 -7.58 3.41
CA LEU A 158 -17.21 -8.36 4.23
C LEU A 158 -18.58 -8.52 3.56
N GLU A 159 -19.36 -9.49 3.99
CA GLU A 159 -20.78 -9.62 3.63
C GLU A 159 -21.61 -8.54 4.32
N ALA A 160 -22.62 -7.99 3.66
CA ALA A 160 -23.44 -6.89 4.19
C ALA A 160 -24.01 -7.15 5.60
N GLN A 161 -24.34 -8.41 5.92
CA GLN A 161 -24.86 -8.82 7.22
C GLN A 161 -23.83 -8.72 8.37
N ALA A 162 -22.53 -8.81 8.07
CA ALA A 162 -21.46 -8.70 9.05
C ALA A 162 -21.09 -7.24 9.37
N GLU A 163 -21.55 -6.29 8.54
CA GLU A 163 -21.15 -4.88 8.62
C GLU A 163 -21.41 -4.24 9.99
N PRO A 164 -22.59 -4.40 10.65
CA PRO A 164 -22.85 -3.74 11.92
C PRO A 164 -21.84 -4.13 13.01
N ALA A 165 -21.55 -5.42 13.14
CA ALA A 165 -20.61 -5.94 14.13
C ALA A 165 -19.17 -5.51 13.83
N VAL A 166 -18.76 -5.55 12.56
CA VAL A 166 -17.43 -5.07 12.16
C VAL A 166 -17.29 -3.58 12.42
N ARG A 167 -18.29 -2.77 12.03
CA ARG A 167 -18.28 -1.33 12.24
C ARG A 167 -18.14 -0.99 13.73
N GLU A 168 -18.90 -1.64 14.60
CA GLU A 168 -18.81 -1.44 16.05
C GLU A 168 -17.40 -1.71 16.58
N LEU A 169 -16.79 -2.85 16.23
CA LEU A 169 -15.44 -3.17 16.66
C LEU A 169 -14.38 -2.19 16.15
N LEU A 170 -14.59 -1.65 14.94
CA LEU A 170 -13.69 -0.66 14.37
C LEU A 170 -13.88 0.73 15.01
N THR A 171 -15.06 1.11 15.46
CA THR A 171 -15.31 2.49 15.92
C THR A 171 -15.36 2.68 17.44
N ARG A 172 -15.51 1.59 18.21
CA ARG A 172 -15.79 1.65 19.67
C ARG A 172 -14.78 2.39 20.54
N ASP A 173 -13.53 2.55 20.07
CA ASP A 173 -12.47 3.22 20.83
C ASP A 173 -12.40 4.73 20.59
N GLY A 174 -13.30 5.29 19.76
CA GLY A 174 -13.39 6.71 19.49
C GLY A 174 -12.20 7.29 18.71
N GLN A 175 -11.33 6.45 18.12
CA GLN A 175 -10.12 6.89 17.42
C GLN A 175 -10.37 7.27 15.94
N MET A 176 -11.63 7.36 15.52
CA MET A 176 -12.02 7.62 14.13
C MET A 176 -11.60 9.00 13.64
N LEU A 177 -11.17 9.06 12.38
CA LEU A 177 -10.93 10.29 11.62
C LEU A 177 -12.00 10.43 10.54
N GLY A 178 -13.12 11.03 10.92
CA GLY A 178 -14.29 11.18 10.05
C GLY A 178 -15.13 9.91 9.94
N GLU A 179 -16.12 9.95 9.05
CA GLU A 179 -17.07 8.85 8.86
C GLU A 179 -16.47 7.70 8.04
N PRO A 180 -16.82 6.43 8.35
CA PRO A 180 -16.44 5.29 7.52
C PRO A 180 -16.99 5.43 6.09
N VAL A 181 -16.14 5.19 5.10
CA VAL A 181 -16.56 5.14 3.70
C VAL A 181 -17.03 3.73 3.38
N ARG A 182 -18.24 3.62 2.84
CA ARG A 182 -18.89 2.35 2.53
C ARG A 182 -19.09 2.21 1.03
N GLN A 183 -18.70 1.07 0.48
CA GLN A 183 -18.92 0.69 -0.91
C GLN A 183 -19.61 -0.68 -0.97
N VAL A 184 -20.50 -0.87 -1.95
CA VAL A 184 -21.28 -2.11 -2.10
C VAL A 184 -21.12 -2.65 -3.51
N ARG A 185 -20.94 -3.97 -3.62
CA ARG A 185 -20.95 -4.72 -4.88
C ARG A 185 -21.68 -6.04 -4.65
N GLY A 186 -22.94 -6.11 -5.07
CA GLY A 186 -23.80 -7.25 -4.77
C GLY A 186 -24.02 -7.40 -3.26
N ASP A 187 -23.69 -8.56 -2.73
CA ASP A 187 -23.75 -8.92 -1.30
C ASP A 187 -22.50 -8.52 -0.50
N ARG A 188 -21.44 -8.09 -1.18
CA ARG A 188 -20.17 -7.68 -0.55
C ARG A 188 -20.13 -6.18 -0.30
N VAL A 189 -19.53 -5.83 0.82
CA VAL A 189 -19.27 -4.47 1.30
C VAL A 189 -17.76 -4.31 1.49
N ALA A 190 -17.23 -3.15 1.08
CA ALA A 190 -15.96 -2.65 1.55
C ALA A 190 -16.19 -1.48 2.50
N LEU A 191 -15.69 -1.62 3.71
CA LEU A 191 -15.73 -0.60 4.75
C LEU A 191 -14.32 -0.05 4.96
N HIS A 192 -14.12 1.22 4.61
CA HIS A 192 -12.86 1.94 4.78
C HIS A 192 -12.97 2.88 5.97
N VAL A 193 -12.06 2.71 6.93
CA VAL A 193 -12.01 3.43 8.19
C VAL A 193 -10.65 4.11 8.34
N ARG A 194 -10.65 5.42 8.60
CA ARG A 194 -9.45 6.19 8.94
C ARG A 194 -9.41 6.44 10.44
N ARG A 195 -8.22 6.41 11.05
CA ARG A 195 -8.00 6.45 12.50
C ARG A 195 -6.77 7.28 12.87
N GLN A 196 -6.80 7.84 14.09
CA GLN A 196 -5.67 8.53 14.71
C GLN A 196 -4.55 7.58 15.12
N SER A 197 -4.91 6.37 15.53
CA SER A 197 -3.98 5.34 16.01
C SER A 197 -4.29 3.97 15.38
N ALA A 198 -3.29 3.09 15.38
CA ALA A 198 -3.46 1.73 14.88
C ALA A 198 -4.55 0.99 15.66
N LEU A 199 -5.38 0.20 14.97
CA LEU A 199 -6.33 -0.69 15.64
C LEU A 199 -5.57 -1.70 16.51
N ALA A 200 -6.00 -1.84 17.76
CA ALA A 200 -5.41 -2.80 18.68
C ALA A 200 -5.40 -4.21 18.11
N THR A 201 -4.31 -4.95 18.32
CA THR A 201 -4.12 -6.32 17.80
C THR A 201 -5.28 -7.25 18.15
N GLU A 202 -5.83 -7.13 19.35
CA GLU A 202 -6.97 -7.92 19.78
C GLU A 202 -8.24 -7.59 18.99
N ALA A 203 -8.55 -6.31 18.82
CA ALA A 203 -9.70 -5.89 18.01
C ALA A 203 -9.53 -6.29 16.53
N ARG A 204 -8.30 -6.21 15.99
CA ARG A 204 -7.98 -6.70 14.64
C ARG A 204 -8.27 -8.20 14.50
N ARG A 205 -7.88 -9.00 15.50
CA ARG A 205 -8.15 -10.45 15.54
C ARG A 205 -9.63 -10.76 15.68
N GLN A 206 -10.36 -10.00 16.48
CA GLN A 206 -11.80 -10.15 16.65
C GLN A 206 -12.53 -9.91 15.32
N VAL A 207 -12.23 -8.80 14.64
CA VAL A 207 -12.80 -8.50 13.31
C VAL A 207 -12.48 -9.60 12.31
N ALA A 208 -11.22 -10.04 12.22
CA ALA A 208 -10.81 -11.07 11.27
C ALA A 208 -11.46 -12.45 11.49
N ARG A 209 -12.03 -12.69 12.68
CA ARG A 209 -12.71 -13.95 13.03
C ARG A 209 -14.24 -13.87 12.90
N LEU A 210 -14.80 -12.68 12.64
CA LEU A 210 -16.23 -12.54 12.47
C LEU A 210 -16.70 -13.27 11.20
N PRO A 211 -17.79 -14.04 11.27
CA PRO A 211 -18.42 -14.63 10.10
C PRO A 211 -18.76 -13.56 9.05
N GLY A 212 -18.53 -13.87 7.78
CA GLY A 212 -18.76 -12.95 6.67
C GLY A 212 -17.63 -11.93 6.45
N VAL A 213 -16.55 -11.91 7.23
CA VAL A 213 -15.35 -11.11 6.91
C VAL A 213 -14.44 -11.89 5.95
N HIS A 214 -14.16 -11.31 4.79
CA HIS A 214 -13.31 -11.95 3.77
C HIS A 214 -11.87 -11.48 3.84
N ALA A 215 -11.64 -10.18 4.04
CA ALA A 215 -10.29 -9.63 4.15
C ALA A 215 -10.25 -8.39 5.04
N LEU A 216 -9.11 -8.19 5.69
CA LEU A 216 -8.81 -7.01 6.51
C LEU A 216 -7.41 -6.51 6.17
N TRP A 217 -7.37 -5.41 5.44
CA TRP A 217 -6.13 -4.73 5.02
C TRP A 217 -5.73 -3.70 6.07
#